data_AF-A0A423UPE6-F1
#
_entry.id   AF-A0A423UPE6-F1
#
_cell.length_a   1.000
_cell.length_b   1.000
_cell.length_c   1.000
_cell.angle_alpha   90.00
_cell.angle_beta   90.00
_cell.angle_gamma   90.00
#
_symmetry.space_group_name_H-M   'P 1'
#
loop_
_entity.id
_entity.type
_entity.pdbx_description
1 polymer ?
#
loop_
_entity_poly.entity_id
_entity_poly.type
_entity_poly.pdbx_seq_one_letter_code
_entity_poly.pdbx_strand_id
1 'polypeptide(L)'
;EYGDIEIQVPRDRLGEFDPVVVKKHQTNVTGIEDQIVALYAKGVSTRDIQDHLLNLYGVEVSPTLISNVTNKIVPIIKEWQNRPLQNIYTVVFLDAIHFKVKQDGHIVNKAAYMVIGIDLEGNK
;
A
#
# COMPACT_ATOMS: atom_id res chain seq x y z
N GLU A 1 0.57 19.28 13.11
CA GLU A 1 1.02 20.49 13.83
C GLU A 1 2.38 20.99 13.39
N TYR A 2 3.20 20.24 12.66
CA TYR A 2 4.43 20.78 12.08
C TYR A 2 4.58 20.30 10.64
N GLY A 3 4.63 21.25 9.70
CA GLY A 3 4.89 21.01 8.28
C GLY A 3 6.37 20.77 8.01
N ASP A 4 6.89 21.29 6.90
CA ASP A 4 8.31 21.13 6.58
C ASP A 4 9.21 21.74 7.65
N ILE A 5 10.15 20.94 8.17
CA ILE A 5 11.17 21.35 9.14
C ILE A 5 12.53 21.09 8.53
N GLU A 6 13.33 22.14 8.39
CA GLU A 6 14.75 22.01 8.08
C GLU A 6 15.50 21.47 9.29
N ILE A 7 16.17 20.33 9.11
CA ILE A 7 17.05 19.74 10.13
C ILE A 7 18.49 19.77 9.63
N GLN A 8 19.41 20.16 10.51
CA GLN A 8 20.83 19.97 10.25
C GLN A 8 21.24 18.58 10.71
N VAL A 9 21.50 17.69 9.75
CA VAL A 9 21.99 16.34 10.04
C VAL A 9 23.53 16.41 10.14
N PRO A 10 24.12 16.18 11.32
CA PRO A 10 25.57 16.17 11.47
C PRO A 10 26.15 14.99 10.67
N ARG A 11 27.26 15.25 9.98
CA ARG A 11 27.97 14.25 9.15
C ARG A 11 29.37 14.07 9.70
N ASP A 12 29.79 12.81 9.85
CA ASP A 12 31.16 12.49 10.22
C ASP A 12 32.12 12.73 9.04
N ARG A 13 33.41 12.85 9.34
CA ARG A 13 34.43 13.18 8.34
C ARG A 13 34.59 12.10 7.26
N LEU A 14 34.33 10.84 7.59
CA LEU A 14 34.45 9.69 6.69
C LEU A 14 33.11 9.32 6.02
N GLY A 15 31.99 9.85 6.50
CA GLY A 15 30.65 9.54 6.00
C GLY A 15 30.10 8.18 6.46
N GLU A 16 30.75 7.53 7.42
CA GLU A 16 30.44 6.18 7.92
C GLU A 16 29.27 6.19 8.92
N PHE A 17 28.99 7.31 9.57
CA PHE A 17 27.93 7.40 10.57
C PHE A 17 26.55 7.21 9.92
N ASP A 18 25.75 6.28 10.44
CA ASP A 18 24.36 6.06 10.02
C ASP A 18 23.38 6.59 11.09
N PRO A 19 22.68 7.71 10.84
CA PRO A 19 21.80 8.29 11.84
C PRO A 19 20.58 7.40 12.09
N VAL A 20 20.27 7.16 13.36
CA VAL A 20 19.19 6.23 13.77
C VAL A 20 17.80 6.90 13.73
N VAL A 21 17.72 8.19 14.08
CA VAL A 21 16.43 8.90 14.23
C VAL A 21 15.88 9.34 12.87
N VAL A 22 16.72 9.88 11.99
CA VAL A 22 16.39 10.21 10.60
C VAL A 22 17.41 9.54 9.71
N LYS A 23 17.02 8.43 9.07
CA LYS A 23 17.94 7.65 8.23
C LYS A 23 18.46 8.48 7.06
N LYS A 24 19.61 8.10 6.51
CA LYS A 24 20.14 8.74 5.29
C LYS A 24 19.06 8.75 4.20
N HIS A 25 18.83 9.92 3.60
CA HIS A 25 17.82 10.17 2.57
C HIS A 25 16.35 9.98 3.01
N GLN A 26 16.07 9.84 4.30
CA GLN A 26 14.69 9.82 4.80
C GLN A 26 14.17 11.26 4.90
N THR A 27 13.20 11.59 4.05
CA THR A 27 12.55 12.91 4.04
C THR A 27 11.19 12.92 4.73
N ASN A 28 10.62 11.75 5.04
CA ASN A 28 9.26 11.63 5.53
C ASN A 28 9.18 10.96 6.92
N VAL A 29 8.20 11.42 7.70
CA VAL A 29 7.87 10.86 9.01
C VAL A 29 7.12 9.54 8.83
N THR A 30 7.55 8.51 9.56
CA THR A 30 6.87 7.20 9.67
C THR A 30 5.43 7.40 10.19
N GLY A 31 4.46 7.27 9.29
CA GLY A 31 3.02 7.39 9.60
C GLY A 31 2.17 7.85 8.41
N ILE A 32 2.72 8.68 7.51
CA ILE A 32 2.03 9.10 6.29
C ILE A 32 1.83 7.90 5.34
N GLU A 33 2.80 6.98 5.29
CA GLU A 33 2.71 5.78 4.45
C GLU A 33 1.50 4.90 4.83
N ASP A 34 1.24 4.70 6.12
CA ASP A 34 0.11 3.91 6.59
C ASP A 34 -1.24 4.57 6.24
N GLN A 35 -1.30 5.91 6.30
CA GLN A 35 -2.47 6.66 5.87
C GLN A 35 -2.70 6.54 4.36
N ILE A 36 -1.64 6.59 3.56
CA ILE A 36 -1.71 6.35 2.11
C ILE A 36 -2.31 4.96 1.83
N VAL A 37 -1.80 3.92 2.50
CA VAL A 37 -2.28 2.54 2.32
C VAL A 37 -3.75 2.41 2.75
N ALA A 38 -4.13 3.01 3.88
CA ALA A 38 -5.50 2.98 4.37
C ALA A 38 -6.50 3.68 3.44
N LEU A 39 -6.13 4.85 2.90
CA LEU A 39 -6.98 5.58 1.94
C LEU A 39 -7.09 4.82 0.61
N TYR A 40 -5.99 4.24 0.13
CA TYR A 40 -6.01 3.43 -1.07
C TYR A 40 -6.88 2.19 -0.90
N ALA A 41 -6.81 1.52 0.25
CA ALA A 41 -7.67 0.39 0.59
C ALA A 41 -9.17 0.75 0.65
N LYS A 42 -9.49 2.00 0.98
CA LYS A 42 -10.86 2.55 0.93
C LYS A 42 -11.33 2.93 -0.48
N GLY A 43 -10.49 2.74 -1.51
CA GLY A 43 -10.82 3.05 -2.90
C GLY A 43 -10.70 4.52 -3.28
N VAL A 44 -9.99 5.32 -2.48
CA VAL A 44 -9.70 6.73 -2.79
C VAL A 44 -8.68 6.78 -3.93
N SER A 45 -8.91 7.62 -4.94
CA SER A 45 -7.99 7.71 -6.08
C SER A 45 -6.64 8.30 -5.67
N THR A 46 -5.56 8.01 -6.39
CA THR A 46 -4.23 8.52 -6.04
C THR A 46 -4.15 10.05 -6.04
N ARG A 47 -4.96 10.72 -6.88
CA ARG A 47 -5.08 12.19 -6.90
C ARG A 47 -5.83 12.70 -5.66
N ASP A 48 -6.95 12.07 -5.33
CA ASP A 48 -7.72 12.46 -4.14
C ASP A 48 -6.91 12.22 -2.85
N ILE A 49 -6.08 11.16 -2.80
CA ILE A 49 -5.14 10.92 -1.69
C ILE A 49 -4.14 12.07 -1.57
N GLN A 50 -3.55 12.51 -2.68
CA GLN A 50 -2.64 13.66 -2.69
C GLN A 50 -3.33 14.91 -2.13
N ASP A 51 -4.52 15.24 -2.63
CA ASP A 51 -5.29 16.40 -2.15
C ASP A 51 -5.66 16.28 -0.68
N HIS A 52 -6.01 15.07 -0.22
CA HIS A 52 -6.34 14.82 1.18
C HIS A 52 -5.14 15.02 2.11
N LEU A 53 -3.97 14.53 1.70
CA LEU A 53 -2.73 14.69 2.47
C LEU A 53 -2.29 16.15 2.52
N LEU A 54 -2.44 16.89 1.42
CA LEU A 54 -2.17 18.32 1.38
C LEU A 54 -3.11 19.10 2.31
N ASN A 55 -4.42 18.83 2.25
CA ASN A 55 -5.41 19.57 3.02
C ASN A 55 -5.35 19.30 4.54
N LEU A 56 -5.11 18.05 4.95
CA LEU A 56 -5.08 17.69 6.38
C LEU A 56 -3.71 17.90 7.02
N TYR A 57 -2.64 17.57 6.29
CA TYR A 57 -1.29 17.53 6.86
C TYR A 57 -0.38 18.61 6.31
N GLY A 58 -0.79 19.36 5.28
CA GLY A 58 0.05 20.36 4.62
C GLY A 58 1.22 19.74 3.84
N VAL A 59 1.20 18.43 3.60
CA VAL A 59 2.30 17.70 2.96
C VAL A 59 1.98 17.49 1.48
N GLU A 60 2.84 18.01 0.62
CA GLU A 60 2.73 17.76 -0.81
C GLU A 60 3.36 16.41 -1.17
N VAL A 61 2.53 15.47 -1.62
CA VAL A 61 2.96 14.12 -1.98
C VAL A 61 2.76 13.88 -3.47
N SER A 62 3.81 13.46 -4.17
CA SER A 62 3.68 13.13 -5.59
C SER A 62 2.87 11.84 -5.81
N PRO A 63 2.11 11.73 -6.92
CA PRO A 63 1.42 10.49 -7.30
C PRO A 63 2.37 9.29 -7.43
N THR A 64 3.62 9.54 -7.82
CA THR A 64 4.67 8.53 -7.89
C THR A 64 5.03 8.01 -6.50
N LEU A 65 5.13 8.88 -5.49
CA LEU A 65 5.39 8.43 -4.12
C LEU A 65 4.23 7.57 -3.60
N ILE A 66 2.98 8.00 -3.82
CA ILE A 66 1.79 7.23 -3.44
C ILE A 66 1.84 5.84 -4.09
N SER A 67 2.12 5.79 -5.39
CA SER A 67 2.23 4.54 -6.14
C SER A 67 3.35 3.63 -5.60
N ASN A 68 4.51 4.21 -5.27
CA ASN A 68 5.63 3.48 -4.68
C ASN A 68 5.29 2.91 -3.30
N VAL A 69 4.64 3.70 -2.44
CA VAL A 69 4.17 3.26 -1.12
C VAL A 69 3.16 2.12 -1.27
N THR A 70 2.17 2.25 -2.16
CA THR A 70 1.22 1.16 -2.42
C THR A 70 1.91 -0.08 -2.98
N ASN A 71 2.97 0.06 -3.79
CA ASN A 71 3.72 -1.08 -4.31
C ASN A 71 4.52 -1.83 -3.24
N LYS A 72 4.83 -1.20 -2.10
CA LYS A 72 5.53 -1.88 -0.98
C LYS A 72 4.69 -3.02 -0.39
N ILE A 73 3.37 -3.05 -0.58
CA ILE A 73 2.51 -4.13 -0.07
C ILE A 73 2.46 -5.35 -1.01
N VAL A 74 2.97 -5.25 -2.23
CA VAL A 74 2.95 -6.35 -3.22
C VAL A 74 3.61 -7.64 -2.70
N PRO A 75 4.75 -7.61 -1.97
CA PRO A 75 5.30 -8.81 -1.35
C PRO A 75 4.35 -9.43 -0.32
N ILE A 76 3.66 -8.62 0.49
CA ILE A 76 2.69 -9.07 1.50
C ILE A 76 1.50 -9.75 0.82
N ILE A 77 1.01 -9.19 -0.29
CA ILE A 77 -0.05 -9.80 -1.10
C ILE A 77 0.39 -11.18 -1.61
N LYS A 78 1.62 -11.29 -2.12
CA LYS A 78 2.15 -12.57 -2.61
C LYS A 78 2.28 -13.61 -1.49
N GLU A 79 2.76 -13.20 -0.32
CA GLU A 79 2.84 -14.07 0.85
C GLU A 79 1.45 -14.57 1.26
N TRP A 80 0.47 -13.66 1.35
CA TRP A 80 -0.91 -14.01 1.65
C TRP A 80 -1.53 -14.95 0.62
N GLN A 81 -1.26 -14.75 -0.68
CA GLN A 81 -1.73 -15.63 -1.75
C GLN A 81 -1.15 -17.05 -1.67
N ASN A 82 0.07 -17.19 -1.14
CA ASN A 82 0.75 -18.48 -1.01
C ASN A 82 0.65 -19.07 0.40
N ARG A 83 -0.18 -18.49 1.28
CA ARG A 83 -0.37 -19.00 2.64
C ARG A 83 -0.87 -20.45 2.61
N PRO A 84 -0.46 -21.30 3.56
CA PRO A 84 -0.98 -22.65 3.66
C PRO A 84 -2.48 -22.62 3.93
N LEU A 85 -3.23 -23.47 3.23
CA LEU A 85 -4.67 -23.65 3.41
C LEU A 85 -4.94 -24.89 4.26
N GLN A 86 -6.14 -24.98 4.83
CA GLN A 86 -6.57 -26.20 5.49
C GLN A 86 -6.84 -27.31 4.47
N ASN A 87 -6.73 -28.57 4.91
CA ASN A 87 -6.95 -29.72 4.04
C ASN A 87 -8.42 -29.92 3.65
N ILE A 88 -9.36 -29.45 4.48
CA ILE A 88 -10.80 -29.68 4.32
C ILE A 88 -11.55 -28.38 4.60
N TYR A 89 -12.50 -28.05 3.74
CA TYR A 89 -13.47 -26.97 3.91
C TYR A 89 -14.88 -27.55 3.80
N THR A 90 -15.81 -27.08 4.62
CA THR A 90 -17.20 -27.53 4.64
C THR A 90 -17.92 -27.09 3.37
N VAL A 91 -17.71 -25.84 2.97
CA VAL A 91 -18.29 -25.23 1.76
C VAL A 91 -17.27 -24.32 1.12
N VAL A 92 -17.24 -24.27 -0.20
CA VAL A 92 -16.43 -23.30 -0.96
C VAL A 92 -17.33 -22.55 -1.93
N PHE A 93 -17.26 -21.22 -1.86
CA PHE A 93 -17.92 -20.31 -2.80
C PHE A 93 -16.90 -19.80 -3.82
N LEU A 94 -17.36 -19.70 -5.06
CA LEU A 94 -16.63 -19.07 -6.16
C LEU A 94 -17.49 -17.93 -6.69
N ASP A 95 -16.94 -16.73 -6.72
CA ASP A 95 -17.57 -15.53 -7.28
C ASP A 95 -16.66 -14.88 -8.32
N ALA A 96 -17.23 -14.08 -9.22
CA ALA A 96 -16.50 -13.40 -10.27
C ALA A 96 -17.02 -11.96 -10.49
N ILE A 97 -16.12 -10.99 -10.33
CA ILE A 97 -16.42 -9.57 -10.58
C ILE A 97 -15.72 -9.14 -11.87
N HIS A 98 -16.48 -8.51 -12.77
CA HIS A 98 -15.98 -8.08 -14.07
C HIS A 98 -15.45 -6.63 -14.02
N PHE A 99 -14.21 -6.45 -14.46
CA PHE A 99 -13.53 -5.16 -14.52
C PHE A 99 -13.02 -4.87 -15.93
N LYS A 100 -13.13 -3.60 -16.35
CA LYS A 100 -12.48 -3.11 -17.56
C LYS A 100 -11.03 -2.78 -17.25
N VAL A 101 -10.10 -3.48 -17.87
CA VAL A 101 -8.66 -3.28 -17.68
C VAL A 101 -7.99 -2.96 -19.01
N LYS A 102 -6.94 -2.13 -18.97
CA LYS A 102 -6.11 -1.86 -20.14
C LYS A 102 -5.06 -2.96 -20.26
N GLN A 103 -5.08 -3.70 -21.36
CA GLN A 103 -4.09 -4.73 -21.70
C GLN A 103 -3.66 -4.54 -23.15
N ASP A 104 -2.35 -4.52 -23.40
CA ASP A 104 -1.77 -4.40 -24.75
C ASP A 104 -2.37 -3.24 -25.56
N GLY A 105 -2.59 -2.10 -24.88
CA GLY A 105 -3.16 -0.88 -25.48
C GLY A 105 -4.69 -0.85 -25.59
N HIS A 106 -5.38 -1.96 -25.37
CA HIS A 106 -6.83 -2.08 -25.54
C HIS A 106 -7.56 -2.22 -24.20
N ILE A 107 -8.80 -1.72 -24.11
CA ILE A 107 -9.65 -1.92 -22.95
C ILE A 107 -10.38 -3.25 -23.13
N VAL A 108 -10.08 -4.22 -22.27
CA VAL A 108 -10.68 -5.56 -22.27
C VAL A 108 -11.46 -5.77 -20.97
N ASN A 109 -12.57 -6.51 -21.05
CA ASN A 109 -13.31 -6.93 -19.86
C ASN A 109 -12.68 -8.21 -19.30
N LYS A 110 -12.30 -8.21 -18.03
CA LYS A 110 -11.74 -9.37 -17.33
C LYS A 110 -12.53 -9.68 -16.07
N ALA A 111 -12.72 -10.97 -15.80
CA ALA A 111 -13.26 -11.44 -14.54
C ALA A 111 -12.13 -11.60 -13.51
N ALA A 112 -12.30 -11.00 -12.34
CA ALA A 112 -11.53 -11.30 -11.14
C ALA A 112 -12.32 -12.35 -10.33
N TYR A 113 -11.76 -13.54 -10.20
CA TYR A 113 -12.37 -14.63 -9.43
C TYR A 113 -11.98 -14.54 -7.96
N MET A 114 -12.96 -14.71 -7.08
CA MET A 114 -12.76 -14.80 -5.64
C MET A 114 -13.22 -16.17 -5.14
N VAL A 115 -12.41 -16.80 -4.29
CA VAL A 115 -12.71 -18.08 -3.64
C VAL A 115 -12.84 -17.82 -2.15
N ILE A 116 -13.96 -18.22 -1.54
CA ILE A 116 -14.21 -18.11 -0.09
C ILE A 116 -14.56 -19.49 0.44
N GLY A 117 -13.76 -20.01 1.38
CA GLY A 117 -13.99 -21.30 2.02
C GLY A 117 -14.55 -21.11 3.43
N ILE A 118 -15.54 -21.93 3.82
CA ILE A 118 -15.99 -22.03 5.21
C ILE A 118 -15.35 -23.26 5.83
N ASP A 119 -14.64 -23.08 6.95
CA ASP A 119 -14.00 -24.18 7.68
C ASP A 119 -15.02 -25.06 8.43
N LEU A 120 -14.53 -26.07 9.16
CA LEU A 120 -15.38 -26.99 9.93
C LEU A 120 -15.99 -26.34 11.19
N GLU A 121 -15.47 -25.18 11.61
CA GLU A 121 -15.94 -24.40 12.76
C GLU A 121 -16.94 -23.30 12.35
N GLY A 122 -17.13 -23.09 11.04
CA GLY A 122 -18.03 -22.09 10.48
C GLY A 122 -17.37 -20.74 10.21
N ASN A 123 -16.04 -20.62 10.30
CA ASN A 123 -15.32 -19.40 9.96
C ASN A 123 -15.07 -19.30 8.45
N LYS A 124 -15.06 -18.06 7.94
CA LYS A 124 -14.78 -17.72 6.54
C LYS A 124 -13.30 -17.41 6.30
#